data_AF-A0A970SRH7-F1
#
_entry.id   AF-A0A970SRH7-F1
#
_cell.length_a   1.000
_cell.length_b   1.000
_cell.length_c   1.000
_cell.angle_alpha   90.00
_cell.angle_beta   90.00
_cell.angle_gamma   90.00
#
_symmetry.space_group_name_H-M   'P 1'
#
loop_
_entity.id
_entity.type
_entity.pdbx_description
1 polymer ?
#
loop_
_entity_poly.entity_id
_entity_poly.type
_entity_poly.pdbx_seq_one_letter_code
_entity_poly.pdbx_strand_id
1 'polypeptide(L)'
;MFSGAYAHSVDSKGRTVIPARFRTKLGQCFVITRGLNGCLWVFPERTWPQIQQKLTPKSLLDARGLKLERYFLGAASECVPDKQGRVAIPQMLLDHAQIKPGDETWIIGLTDKVEIWNKSAWDAFNATLTEDVLAELGAEPEND
;
A
#
# COMPACT_ATOMS: atom_id res chain seq x y z
N MET A 1 -8.55 11.86 5.28
CA MET A 1 -8.72 10.52 5.87
C MET A 1 -9.31 9.53 4.87
N PHE A 2 -8.63 8.38 4.69
CA PHE A 2 -9.16 7.18 4.04
C PHE A 2 -9.69 6.22 5.10
N SER A 3 -10.81 5.55 4.82
CA SER A 3 -11.38 4.50 5.67
C SER A 3 -12.31 3.57 4.88
N GLY A 4 -12.36 2.31 5.32
CA GLY A 4 -13.13 1.24 4.68
C GLY A 4 -12.26 0.32 3.84
N ALA A 5 -12.86 -0.80 3.40
CA ALA A 5 -12.19 -1.86 2.68
C ALA A 5 -13.09 -2.34 1.53
N TYR A 6 -12.51 -2.53 0.35
CA TYR A 6 -13.25 -2.83 -0.89
C TYR A 6 -12.55 -3.96 -1.65
N ALA A 7 -13.34 -4.91 -2.16
CA ALA A 7 -12.83 -6.02 -2.95
C ALA A 7 -13.02 -5.77 -4.45
N HIS A 8 -11.96 -5.98 -5.24
CA HIS A 8 -11.99 -5.87 -6.70
C HIS A 8 -11.09 -6.91 -7.37
N SER A 9 -11.58 -7.52 -8.44
CA SER A 9 -10.80 -8.46 -9.26
C SER A 9 -9.71 -7.75 -10.05
N VAL A 10 -8.59 -8.44 -10.28
CA VAL A 10 -7.51 -7.99 -11.16
C VAL A 10 -7.74 -8.52 -12.57
N ASP A 11 -7.71 -7.62 -13.55
CA ASP A 11 -7.91 -8.02 -14.94
C ASP A 11 -6.65 -8.64 -15.58
N SER A 12 -6.78 -9.13 -16.81
CA SER A 12 -5.70 -9.75 -17.59
C SER A 12 -4.48 -8.85 -17.84
N LYS A 13 -4.58 -7.54 -17.57
CA LYS A 13 -3.51 -6.56 -17.73
C LYS A 13 -2.95 -6.09 -16.38
N GLY A 14 -3.25 -6.80 -15.30
CA GLY A 14 -2.77 -6.43 -13.95
C GLY A 14 -3.43 -5.16 -13.42
N ARG A 15 -4.64 -4.83 -13.87
CA ARG A 15 -5.37 -3.64 -13.41
C ARG A 15 -6.41 -3.98 -12.37
N THR A 16 -6.52 -3.15 -11.34
CA THR A 16 -7.59 -3.20 -10.34
C THR A 16 -8.31 -1.86 -10.24
N VAL A 17 -9.57 -1.87 -9.81
CA VAL A 17 -10.39 -0.66 -9.65
C VAL A 17 -10.00 0.06 -8.36
N ILE A 18 -9.70 1.36 -8.42
CA ILE A 18 -9.63 2.19 -7.21
C ILE A 18 -11.04 2.67 -6.85
N PRO A 19 -11.55 2.38 -5.63
CA PRO A 19 -12.89 2.78 -5.20
C PRO A 19 -13.11 4.27 -5.37
N ALA A 20 -14.30 4.67 -5.84
CA ALA A 20 -14.60 6.08 -6.16
C ALA A 20 -14.31 7.02 -4.97
N ARG A 21 -14.64 6.60 -3.75
CA ARG A 21 -14.40 7.34 -2.50
C ARG A 21 -12.92 7.61 -2.24
N PHE A 22 -12.05 6.68 -2.62
CA PHE A 22 -10.59 6.84 -2.48
C PHE A 22 -10.04 7.66 -3.65
N ARG A 23 -10.52 7.42 -4.87
CA ARG A 23 -10.11 8.14 -6.08
C ARG A 23 -10.28 9.65 -5.95
N THR A 24 -11.41 10.13 -5.39
CA THR A 24 -11.62 11.57 -5.12
C THR A 24 -10.55 12.17 -4.20
N LYS A 25 -10.03 11.41 -3.24
CA LYS A 25 -9.04 11.88 -2.26
C LYS A 25 -7.60 11.70 -2.74
N LEU A 26 -7.33 10.67 -3.54
CA LEU A 26 -6.03 10.40 -4.16
C LEU A 26 -5.72 11.44 -5.25
N GLY A 27 -6.73 11.82 -6.04
CA GLY A 27 -6.56 12.73 -7.18
C GLY A 27 -6.45 11.99 -8.51
N GLN A 28 -6.02 12.70 -9.55
CA GLN A 28 -5.86 12.14 -10.89
C GLN A 28 -4.57 11.31 -11.05
N CYS A 29 -3.53 11.67 -10.30
CA CYS A 29 -2.27 10.95 -10.19
C CYS A 29 -2.02 10.61 -8.71
N PHE A 30 -1.41 9.47 -8.46
CA PHE A 30 -0.96 9.05 -7.13
C PHE A 30 0.23 8.10 -7.26
N VAL A 31 0.93 7.86 -6.15
CA VAL A 31 2.10 6.99 -6.13
C VAL A 31 1.73 5.65 -5.52
N ILE A 32 2.08 4.55 -6.19
CA ILE A 32 2.05 3.20 -5.63
C ILE A 32 3.49 2.76 -5.34
N THR A 33 3.73 2.15 -4.18
CA THR A 33 5.00 1.52 -3.82
C THR A 33 4.77 0.22 -3.03
N ARG A 34 5.84 -0.50 -2.72
CA ARG A 34 5.81 -1.63 -1.78
C ARG A 34 5.31 -1.17 -0.41
N GLY A 35 4.42 -1.95 0.17
CA GLY A 35 4.09 -1.90 1.59
C GLY A 35 4.75 -3.05 2.34
N LEU A 36 4.53 -3.07 3.65
CA LEU A 36 4.93 -4.18 4.51
C LEU A 36 3.96 -5.36 4.36
N ASN A 37 4.35 -6.54 4.86
CA ASN A 37 3.50 -7.74 4.88
C ASN A 37 2.98 -8.18 3.49
N GLY A 38 3.70 -7.85 2.41
CA GLY A 38 3.29 -8.19 1.05
C GLY A 38 2.12 -7.36 0.51
N CYS A 39 1.81 -6.21 1.11
CA CYS A 39 0.86 -5.27 0.51
C CYS A 39 1.56 -4.23 -0.37
N LEU A 40 0.77 -3.43 -1.07
CA LEU A 40 1.20 -2.20 -1.73
C LEU A 40 0.65 -0.99 -0.98
N TRP A 41 1.41 0.09 -0.92
CA TRP A 41 0.95 1.37 -0.42
C TRP A 41 0.64 2.33 -1.56
N VAL A 42 -0.42 3.09 -1.39
CA VAL A 42 -0.88 4.11 -2.32
C VAL A 42 -1.02 5.42 -1.58
N PHE A 43 -0.32 6.45 -2.07
CA PHE A 43 -0.31 7.78 -1.47
C PHE A 43 -0.79 8.83 -2.48
N PRO A 44 -1.60 9.81 -2.04
CA PRO A 44 -1.82 11.02 -2.82
C PRO A 44 -0.49 11.69 -3.18
N GLU A 45 -0.39 12.24 -4.39
CA GLU A 45 0.79 12.97 -4.85
C GLU A 45 1.18 14.09 -3.88
N ARG A 46 0.19 14.85 -3.37
CA ARG A 46 0.40 15.95 -2.39
C ARG A 46 1.07 15.52 -1.08
N THR A 47 0.92 14.26 -0.68
CA THR A 47 1.52 13.75 0.58
C THR A 47 2.82 13.00 0.33
N TRP A 48 3.09 12.60 -0.91
CA TRP A 48 4.25 11.79 -1.26
C TRP A 48 5.59 12.41 -0.86
N PRO A 49 5.84 13.74 -1.04
CA PRO A 49 7.10 14.36 -0.61
C PRO A 49 7.40 14.17 0.89
N GLN A 50 6.37 14.18 1.73
CA GLN A 50 6.51 13.98 3.17
C GLN A 50 6.89 12.53 3.49
N ILE A 51 6.38 11.56 2.72
CA ILE A 51 6.74 10.15 2.83
C ILE A 51 8.18 9.92 2.33
N GLN A 52 8.55 10.52 1.20
CA GLN A 52 9.92 10.46 0.68
C GLN A 52 10.93 10.95 1.71
N GLN A 53 10.69 12.12 2.32
CA GLN A 53 11.57 12.68 3.34
C GLN A 53 11.79 11.73 4.53
N LYS A 54 10.78 10.96 4.93
CA LYS A 54 10.88 9.96 6.01
C LYS A 54 11.71 8.74 5.61
N LEU A 55 11.83 8.46 4.32
CA LEU A 55 12.51 7.28 3.76
C LEU A 55 13.91 7.60 3.25
N THR A 56 14.22 8.87 2.97
CA THR A 56 15.55 9.33 2.55
C THR A 56 16.57 9.22 3.68
N PRO A 57 17.79 8.73 3.41
CA PRO A 57 18.86 8.65 4.40
C PRO A 57 19.27 10.05 4.90
N LYS A 58 19.65 10.12 6.18
CA LYS A 58 20.13 11.39 6.78
C LYS A 58 21.56 11.75 6.37
N SER A 59 22.34 10.79 5.89
CA SER A 59 23.68 10.98 5.36
C SER A 59 24.04 9.86 4.37
N LEU A 60 25.10 10.05 3.57
CA LEU A 60 25.58 9.03 2.62
C LEU A 60 26.07 7.72 3.29
N LEU A 61 26.30 7.73 4.61
CA LEU A 61 26.76 6.58 5.38
C LEU A 61 25.64 5.94 6.21
N ASP A 62 24.41 6.46 6.14
CA ASP A 62 23.24 5.88 6.80
C ASP A 62 22.79 4.59 6.10
N ALA A 63 23.43 3.48 6.47
CA ALA A 63 23.17 2.17 5.88
C ALA A 63 21.70 1.73 6.04
N ARG A 64 21.01 2.16 7.11
CA ARG A 64 19.58 1.85 7.32
C ARG A 64 18.73 2.67 6.36
N GLY A 65 18.94 3.98 6.31
CA GLY A 65 18.23 4.89 5.41
C GLY A 65 18.38 4.49 3.95
N LEU A 66 19.60 4.16 3.49
CA LEU A 66 19.86 3.72 2.12
C LEU A 66 19.11 2.43 1.76
N LYS A 67 18.96 1.49 2.71
CA LYS A 67 18.18 0.26 2.49
C LYS A 67 16.70 0.57 2.34
N LEU A 68 16.14 1.41 3.22
CA LEU A 68 14.74 1.81 3.17
C LEU A 68 14.43 2.60 1.89
N GLU A 69 15.28 3.56 1.54
CA GLU A 69 15.17 4.33 0.30
C GLU A 69 15.12 3.42 -0.93
N ARG A 70 16.09 2.52 -1.08
CA ARG A 70 16.13 1.59 -2.21
C ARG A 70 14.92 0.66 -2.24
N TYR A 71 14.46 0.20 -1.07
CA TYR A 71 13.36 -0.75 -0.97
C TYR A 71 12.01 -0.12 -1.34
N PHE A 72 11.71 1.07 -0.80
CA PHE A 72 10.44 1.75 -0.98
C PHE A 72 10.46 2.74 -2.15
N LEU A 73 11.42 3.66 -2.19
CA LEU A 73 11.46 4.67 -3.25
C LEU A 73 11.87 4.06 -4.59
N GLY A 74 12.78 3.08 -4.58
CA GLY A 74 13.18 2.35 -5.79
C GLY A 74 12.04 1.53 -6.44
N ALA A 75 10.97 1.26 -5.72
CA ALA A 75 9.77 0.57 -6.23
C ALA A 75 8.57 1.51 -6.43
N ALA A 76 8.72 2.80 -6.12
CA ALA A 76 7.63 3.77 -6.23
C ALA A 76 7.34 4.10 -7.70
N SER A 77 6.06 4.16 -8.06
CA SER A 77 5.61 4.45 -9.41
C SER A 77 4.39 5.37 -9.38
N GLU A 78 4.45 6.45 -10.15
CA GLU A 78 3.30 7.31 -10.41
C GLU A 78 2.29 6.58 -11.30
N CYS A 79 1.02 6.69 -10.94
CA CYS A 79 -0.06 5.94 -11.53
C CYS A 79 -1.26 6.85 -11.80
N VAL A 80 -1.83 6.70 -12.99
CA VAL A 80 -3.02 7.42 -13.43
C VAL A 80 -4.13 6.41 -13.73
N PRO A 81 -5.28 6.46 -13.05
CA PRO A 81 -6.41 5.60 -13.38
C PRO A 81 -6.95 5.86 -14.78
N ASP A 82 -7.44 4.81 -15.44
CA ASP A 82 -8.18 4.94 -16.69
C ASP A 82 -9.59 5.56 -16.47
N LYS A 83 -10.35 5.75 -17.56
CA LYS A 83 -11.71 6.31 -17.51
C LYS A 83 -12.69 5.50 -16.64
N GLN A 84 -12.41 4.22 -16.40
CA GLN A 84 -13.22 3.35 -15.53
C GLN A 84 -12.70 3.36 -14.08
N GLY A 85 -11.63 4.12 -13.80
CA GLY A 85 -11.01 4.20 -12.50
C GLY A 85 -10.13 3.00 -12.15
N ARG A 86 -9.74 2.20 -13.15
CA ARG A 86 -8.77 1.12 -12.96
C ARG A 86 -7.36 1.64 -13.07
N VAL A 87 -6.48 1.15 -12.22
CA VAL A 87 -5.05 1.47 -12.25
C VAL A 87 -4.26 0.23 -12.68
N ALA A 88 -3.29 0.41 -13.59
CA ALA A 88 -2.34 -0.62 -13.94
C ALA A 88 -1.23 -0.67 -12.89
N ILE A 89 -1.10 -1.80 -12.20
CA ILE A 89 -0.05 -1.98 -11.20
C ILE A 89 1.22 -2.47 -11.94
N PRO A 90 2.37 -1.80 -11.77
CA PRO A 90 3.64 -2.26 -12.31
C PRO A 90 3.95 -3.71 -11.92
N GLN A 91 4.51 -4.49 -12.84
CA GLN A 91 4.75 -5.93 -12.64
C GLN A 91 5.56 -6.22 -11.36
N MET A 92 6.61 -5.44 -11.09
CA MET A 92 7.42 -5.60 -9.87
C MET A 92 6.59 -5.47 -8.57
N LEU A 93 5.55 -4.65 -8.58
CA LEU A 93 4.66 -4.48 -7.43
C LEU A 93 3.63 -5.61 -7.35
N LEU A 94 3.12 -6.09 -8.49
CA LEU A 94 2.30 -7.31 -8.54
C LEU A 94 3.07 -8.51 -7.96
N ASP A 95 4.33 -8.68 -8.38
CA ASP A 95 5.21 -9.75 -7.90
C ASP A 95 5.47 -9.63 -6.39
N HIS A 96 5.79 -8.43 -5.89
CA HIS A 96 5.96 -8.19 -4.45
C HIS A 96 4.70 -8.55 -3.66
N ALA A 97 3.54 -8.16 -4.15
CA ALA A 97 2.27 -8.39 -3.47
C ALA A 97 1.64 -9.77 -3.74
N GLN A 98 2.31 -10.61 -4.55
CA GLN A 98 1.81 -11.92 -4.98
C GLN A 98 0.41 -11.83 -5.61
N ILE A 99 0.15 -10.77 -6.38
CA ILE A 99 -1.12 -10.54 -7.06
C ILE A 99 -1.00 -10.98 -8.52
N LYS A 100 -1.90 -11.85 -8.98
CA LYS A 100 -1.95 -12.34 -10.36
C LYS A 100 -3.25 -11.92 -11.05
N PRO A 101 -3.28 -11.86 -12.39
CA PRO A 101 -4.53 -11.71 -13.12
C PRO A 101 -5.56 -12.78 -12.73
N GLY A 102 -6.80 -12.36 -12.48
CA GLY A 102 -7.88 -13.22 -12.00
C GLY A 102 -8.00 -13.29 -10.48
N ASP A 103 -6.99 -12.85 -9.72
CA ASP A 103 -7.07 -12.75 -8.27
C ASP A 103 -8.03 -11.63 -7.84
N GLU A 104 -8.50 -11.73 -6.60
CA GLU A 104 -9.20 -10.64 -5.92
C GLU A 104 -8.23 -9.83 -5.06
N THR A 105 -8.37 -8.51 -5.10
CA THR A 105 -7.61 -7.57 -4.28
C THR A 105 -8.49 -6.91 -3.24
N TRP A 106 -7.94 -6.68 -2.05
CA TRP A 106 -8.52 -5.82 -1.03
C TRP A 106 -7.86 -4.45 -1.04
N ILE A 107 -8.67 -3.40 -1.15
CA ILE A 107 -8.23 -2.01 -1.18
C ILE A 107 -8.71 -1.32 0.08
N ILE A 108 -7.77 -0.97 0.95
CA ILE A 108 -8.02 -0.65 2.35
C ILE A 108 -7.57 0.77 2.64
N GLY A 109 -8.45 1.59 3.17
CA GLY A 109 -8.13 2.97 3.56
C GLY A 109 -7.64 3.04 4.99
N LEU A 110 -6.43 3.56 5.20
CA LEU A 110 -5.80 3.72 6.51
C LEU A 110 -5.33 5.17 6.68
N THR A 111 -6.22 6.02 7.18
CA THR A 111 -5.95 7.42 7.55
C THR A 111 -5.31 8.27 6.44
N ASP A 112 -4.01 8.20 6.24
CA ASP A 112 -3.20 8.95 5.29
C ASP A 112 -2.83 8.15 4.02
N LYS A 113 -2.99 6.83 4.02
CA LYS A 113 -2.67 5.95 2.90
C LYS A 113 -3.82 5.02 2.52
N VAL A 114 -3.67 4.39 1.35
CA VAL A 114 -4.47 3.24 0.95
C VAL A 114 -3.52 2.06 0.78
N GLU A 115 -3.95 0.86 1.17
CA GLU A 115 -3.23 -0.38 0.91
C GLU A 115 -3.95 -1.22 -0.15
N ILE A 116 -3.18 -1.92 -0.98
CA ILE A 116 -3.70 -2.94 -1.92
C ILE A 116 -3.08 -4.28 -1.53
N TRP A 117 -3.93 -5.26 -1.31
CA TRP A 117 -3.55 -6.60 -0.89
C TRP A 117 -4.05 -7.65 -1.87
N ASN A 118 -3.32 -8.75 -2.06
CA ASN A 118 -3.94 -9.99 -2.49
C ASN A 118 -4.93 -10.44 -1.41
N LYS A 119 -6.15 -10.86 -1.79
CA LYS A 119 -7.15 -11.29 -0.82
C LYS A 119 -6.68 -12.39 0.12
N SER A 120 -6.03 -13.43 -0.41
CA SER A 120 -5.57 -14.55 0.41
C SER A 120 -4.49 -14.11 1.41
N ALA A 121 -3.61 -13.20 1.01
CA ALA A 121 -2.60 -12.62 1.90
C ALA A 121 -3.24 -11.74 2.98
N TRP A 122 -4.27 -10.95 2.63
CA TRP A 122 -5.03 -10.17 3.60
C TRP A 122 -5.76 -11.05 4.61
N ASP A 123 -6.44 -12.09 4.14
CA ASP A 123 -7.17 -13.03 5.00
C ASP A 123 -6.19 -13.77 5.93
N ALA A 124 -5.04 -14.20 5.42
CA ALA A 124 -3.98 -14.83 6.22
C ALA A 124 -3.39 -13.87 7.25
N PHE A 125 -3.13 -12.62 6.89
CA PHE A 125 -2.65 -11.59 7.83
C PHE A 125 -3.67 -11.33 8.95
N ASN A 126 -4.96 -11.22 8.63
CA ASN A 126 -5.98 -11.03 9.68
C ASN A 126 -6.17 -12.28 10.55
N ALA A 127 -5.97 -13.47 10.00
CA ALA A 127 -6.02 -14.70 10.79
C ALA A 127 -4.92 -14.75 11.87
N THR A 128 -3.82 -13.99 11.72
CA THR A 128 -2.81 -13.85 12.79
C THR A 128 -3.20 -12.87 13.89
N LEU A 129 -4.24 -12.05 13.69
CA LEU A 129 -4.71 -11.03 14.63
C LEU A 129 -5.84 -11.58 15.49
N THR A 130 -5.52 -12.51 16.38
CA THR A 130 -6.46 -13.03 17.39
C THR A 130 -6.82 -11.95 18.42
N GLU A 131 -7.88 -12.18 19.20
CA GLU A 131 -8.27 -11.26 20.28
C GLU A 131 -7.12 -11.03 21.28
N ASP A 132 -6.37 -12.07 21.63
CA ASP A 132 -5.20 -11.98 22.51
C ASP A 132 -4.10 -11.10 21.90
N VAL A 133 -3.75 -11.33 20.63
CA VAL A 133 -2.74 -10.53 19.92
C VAL A 133 -3.19 -9.06 19.82
N LEU A 134 -4.47 -8.82 19.55
CA LEU A 134 -5.01 -7.46 19.49
C LEU A 134 -5.01 -6.78 20.86
N ALA A 135 -5.28 -7.52 21.93
CA ALA A 135 -5.21 -7.01 23.30
C ALA A 135 -3.77 -6.63 23.69
N GLU A 136 -2.79 -7.48 23.35
CA GLU A 136 -1.36 -7.21 23.57
C GLU A 136 -0.88 -5.97 22.79
N LEU A 137 -1.25 -5.84 21.52
CA LEU A 137 -0.87 -4.68 20.70
C LEU A 137 -1.55 -3.38 21.14
N GLY A 138 -2.73 -3.47 21.75
CA GLY A 138 -3.50 -2.34 22.27
C GLY A 138 -3.06 -1.88 23.66
N ALA A 139 -2.30 -2.69 24.38
CA ALA A 139 -1.68 -2.28 25.63
C ALA A 139 -0.58 -1.23 25.32
N GLU A 140 -0.73 -0.02 25.85
CA GLU A 140 0.35 0.97 25.76
C GLU A 140 1.61 0.38 26.41
N PRO A 141 2.80 0.53 25.78
CA PRO A 141 4.02 0.12 26.44
C PRO A 141 4.16 0.92 27.76
N GLU A 142 4.35 0.21 28.87
CA GLU A 142 4.78 0.86 30.11
C GLU A 142 6.04 1.66 29.80
N ASN A 143 5.98 2.98 30.00
CA ASN A 143 7.13 3.85 29.82
C ASN A 143 8.16 3.51 30.90
N ASP A 144 9.19 2.74 30.53
CA ASP A 144 10.47 2.65 31.26
C ASP A 144 11.44 3.76 30.79
#